data_AF-A0A1W1E5L0-F1
#
_entry.id   AF-A0A1W1E5L0-F1
#
_cell.length_a   1.000
_cell.length_b   1.000
_cell.length_c   1.000
_cell.angle_alpha   90.00
_cell.angle_beta   90.00
_cell.angle_gamma   90.00
#
_symmetry.space_group_name_H-M   'P 1'
#
loop_
_entity.id
_entity.type
_entity.pdbx_description
1 polymer ?
#
loop_
_entity_poly.entity_id
_entity_poly.type
_entity_poly.pdbx_seq_one_letter_code
_entity_poly.pdbx_strand_id
1 'polypeptide(L)' 'MFDFWYRQKVNYLRRHDCLNFDAMRNIGVPSRIIKRVLLEELCDEVRYEVDFV' A
#
# COMPACT_ATOMS: atom_id res chain seq x y z
N MET A 1 9.60 -8.96 -13.30
CA MET A 1 9.83 -7.60 -13.85
C MET A 1 8.67 -6.64 -13.56
N PHE A 2 7.40 -7.05 -13.75
CA PHE A 2 6.22 -6.22 -13.43
C PHE A 2 6.11 -5.80 -11.96
N ASP A 3 6.47 -6.68 -11.02
CA ASP A 3 6.43 -6.37 -9.58
C ASP A 3 7.34 -5.21 -9.18
N PHE A 4 8.46 -4.99 -9.88
CA PHE A 4 9.35 -3.86 -9.60
C PHE A 4 8.63 -2.54 -9.83
N TRP A 5 7.95 -2.39 -10.97
CA TRP A 5 7.24 -1.16 -11.31
C TRP A 5 6.05 -0.89 -10.39
N TYR A 6 5.31 -1.93 -10.00
CA TYR A 6 4.23 -1.77 -9.03
C TYR A 6 4.76 -1.38 -7.66
N ARG A 7 5.90 -1.92 -7.23
CA ARG A 7 6.56 -1.50 -5.99
C ARG A 7 6.98 -0.02 -6.03
N GLN A 8 7.52 0.46 -7.15
CA GLN A 8 7.86 1.88 -7.29
C GLN A 8 6.62 2.79 -7.22
N LYS A 9 5.53 2.39 -7.88
CA LYS A 9 4.24 3.12 -7.82
C LYS A 9 3.67 3.18 -6.40
N VAL A 10 3.67 2.06 -5.68
CA VAL A 10 3.24 2.00 -4.28
C VAL A 10 4.13 2.87 -3.39
N ASN A 11 5.46 2.78 -3.56
CA ASN A 11 6.40 3.61 -2.80
C ASN A 11 6.23 5.11 -3.07
N TYR A 12 5.94 5.49 -4.31
CA TYR A 12 5.62 6.87 -4.67
C TYR A 12 4.40 7.35 -3.89
N LEU A 13 3.30 6.58 -3.91
CA LEU A 13 2.08 6.95 -3.18
C LEU A 13 2.29 7.01 -1.66
N ARG A 14 3.05 6.07 -1.08
CA ARG A 14 3.41 6.09 0.36
C ARG A 14 4.14 7.37 0.76
N ARG A 15 5.09 7.84 -0.07
CA ARG A 15 5.87 9.05 0.23
C ARG A 15 5.06 10.35 0.15
N HIS A 16 3.89 10.30 -0.47
CA HIS A 16 3.01 11.45 -0.64
C HIS A 16 1.74 11.33 0.20
N ASP A 17 1.67 10.40 1.17
CA ASP A 17 0.48 10.11 1.98
C ASP A 17 -0.80 9.89 1.14
N CYS A 18 -0.62 9.39 -0.08
CA CYS A 18 -1.69 9.14 -1.05
C CYS A 18 -1.93 7.63 -1.25
N LEU A 19 -1.48 6.79 -0.32
CA LEU A 19 -1.61 5.33 -0.44
C LEU A 19 -3.03 4.88 -0.11
N ASN A 20 -3.95 5.09 -1.05
CA ASN A 20 -5.34 4.59 -0.96
C ASN A 20 -5.72 3.77 -2.20
N PHE A 21 -6.85 3.07 -2.10
CA PHE A 21 -7.33 2.16 -3.14
C PHE A 21 -7.48 2.85 -4.51
N ASP A 22 -8.12 4.02 -4.53
CA ASP A 22 -8.43 4.74 -5.77
C ASP A 22 -7.16 5.29 -6.43
N ALA A 23 -6.24 5.86 -5.65
CA ALA A 23 -4.95 6.35 -6.14
C ALA A 23 -4.13 5.22 -6.80
N MET A 24 -4.04 4.06 -6.14
CA MET A 24 -3.34 2.90 -6.70
C MET A 24 -4.01 2.36 -7.97
N ARG A 25 -5.35 2.32 -7.99
CA ARG A 25 -6.11 1.87 -9.15
C ARG A 25 -5.93 2.81 -10.34
N ASN A 26 -5.95 4.13 -10.11
CA ASN A 26 -5.80 5.16 -11.15
C ASN A 26 -4.44 5.10 -11.85
N ILE A 27 -3.37 4.73 -11.15
CA ILE A 27 -2.04 4.57 -11.74
C ILE A 27 -1.78 3.15 -12.28
N GLY A 28 -2.82 2.31 -12.34
CA GLY A 28 -2.79 0.98 -12.96
C GLY A 28 -2.09 -0.09 -12.11
N VAL A 29 -2.17 -0.01 -10.78
CA VAL A 29 -1.75 -1.13 -9.91
C VAL A 29 -2.82 -2.23 -9.94
N PRO A 30 -2.44 -3.51 -10.15
CA PRO A 30 -3.37 -4.63 -10.13
C PRO A 30 -4.08 -4.75 -8.78
N SER A 31 -5.38 -5.05 -8.81
CA SER A 31 -6.23 -5.18 -7.61
C SER A 31 -5.68 -6.16 -6.57
N ARG A 32 -5.03 -7.25 -7.02
CA ARG A 32 -4.36 -8.22 -6.13
C ARG A 32 -3.24 -7.57 -5.30
N ILE A 33 -2.46 -6.67 -5.92
CA ILE A 33 -1.36 -5.95 -5.23
C ILE A 33 -1.95 -4.90 -4.29
N ILE A 34 -2.95 -4.15 -4.75
CA ILE A 34 -3.64 -3.14 -3.92
C ILE A 34 -4.17 -3.75 -2.63
N LYS A 35 -4.93 -4.86 -2.72
CA LYS A 35 -5.49 -5.55 -1.56
C LYS A 35 -4.40 -6.01 -0.58
N ARG A 36 -3.29 -6.53 -1.12
CA ARG A 36 -2.17 -6.98 -0.30
C ARG A 36 -1.52 -5.82 0.45
N VAL A 37 -1.24 -4.72 -0.25
CA VAL A 37 -0.63 -3.52 0.34
C VAL A 37 -1.52 -2.93 1.43
N LEU A 38 -2.81 -2.74 1.17
CA LEU A 38 -3.73 -2.19 2.18
C LEU A 38 -3.88 -3.11 3.41
N LEU A 39 -3.84 -4.42 3.21
CA LEU A 39 -3.86 -5.36 4.33
C LEU A 39 -2.56 -5.30 5.15
N GLU A 40 -1.41 -5.14 4.49
CA GLU A 40 -0.11 -4.94 5.16
C GLU A 40 -0.14 -3.65 6.01
N GLU A 41 -0.62 -2.52 5.48
CA GLU A 41 -0.75 -1.27 6.24
C GLU A 41 -1.65 -1.43 7.48
N LEU A 42 -2.83 -2.05 7.32
CA LEU A 42 -3.74 -2.29 8.43
C LEU A 42 -3.12 -3.18 9.51
N CYS A 43 -2.38 -4.22 9.11
CA CYS A 43 -1.68 -5.07 10.06
C CYS A 43 -0.60 -4.32 10.84
N ASP A 44 0.11 -3.40 10.18
CA ASP A 44 1.14 -2.58 10.82
C ASP A 44 0.53 -1.54 11.77
N GLU A 45 -0.59 -0.91 11.40
CA GLU A 45 -1.38 -0.04 12.29
C GLU A 45 -1.83 -0.79 13.55
N VAL A 46 -2.43 -1.96 13.40
CA VAL A 46 -2.90 -2.78 14.53
C VAL A 46 -1.74 -3.21 15.42
N ARG A 47 -0.58 -3.59 14.86
CA ARG A 47 0.61 -3.92 15.65
C ARG A 47 1.11 -2.73 16.43
N TYR A 48 1.17 -1.56 15.80
CA TYR A 48 1.58 -0.34 16.46
C TYR A 48 0.63 0.03 17.60
N GLU A 49 -0.68 -0.18 17.46
CA GLU A 49 -1.62 0.02 18.56
C GLU A 49 -1.38 -0.96 19.73
N VAL A 50 -1.08 -2.22 19.43
CA VAL A 50 -0.83 -3.26 20.46
C VAL A 50 0.49 -3.02 21.21
N ASP A 51 1.54 -2.55 20.54
CA ASP A 51 2.86 -2.32 21.18
C ASP A 51 2.87 -1.11 22.14
N PHE A 52 1.84 -0.26 22.10
CA PHE A 52 1.70 0.95 22.94
C PHE A 52 0.65 0.81 24.06
N VAL A 53 0.01 -0.37 24.19
CA VAL A 53 -0.94 -0.73 25.27
C VAL A 53 -0.28 -1.68 26.26
#